data_AF-A0AAD9G2S1-F1
#
_entry.id   AF-A0AAD9G2S1-F1
#
_cell.length_a   1.000
_cell.length_b   1.000
_cell.length_c   1.000
_cell.angle_alpha   90.00
_cell.angle_beta   90.00
_cell.angle_gamma   90.00
#
_symmetry.space_group_name_H-M   'P 1'
#
loop_
_entity.id
_entity.type
_entity.pdbx_description
1 polymer ?
#
loop_
_entity_poly.entity_id
_entity_poly.type
_entity_poly.pdbx_seq_one_letter_code
_entity_poly.pdbx_strand_id
1 'polypeptide(L)'
;MEAADVVARLRLLQQDEDENLELSTHAFGAYVDYVEEEVVESESPVMDSFFLQGGNRVLKTMTNFTQSEYELLWSIVEGDLYGVWNLGRGGKSKTTAKDGISGPKTFRHLGQARC
;
A
#
# COMPACT_ATOMS: atom_id res chain seq x y z
N MET A 1 16.27 -29.99 33.37
CA MET A 1 15.17 -29.19 32.82
C MET A 1 14.74 -29.87 31.54
N GLU A 2 13.61 -30.55 31.59
CA GLU A 2 13.19 -31.48 30.54
C GLU A 2 12.62 -30.70 29.35
N ALA A 3 12.98 -31.04 28.12
CA ALA A 3 12.55 -30.31 26.91
C ALA A 3 11.01 -30.21 26.80
N ALA A 4 10.29 -31.16 27.40
CA ALA A 4 8.83 -31.15 27.50
C ALA A 4 8.27 -29.94 28.27
N ASP A 5 8.97 -29.48 29.32
CA ASP A 5 8.56 -28.32 30.12
C ASP A 5 8.72 -27.02 29.33
N VAL A 6 9.80 -26.89 28.55
CA VAL A 6 10.03 -25.73 27.67
C VAL A 6 8.96 -25.67 26.57
N VAL A 7 8.61 -26.81 25.96
CA VAL A 7 7.56 -26.88 24.94
C VAL A 7 6.19 -26.55 25.54
N ALA A 8 5.88 -27.01 26.75
CA ALA A 8 4.63 -26.66 27.42
C ALA A 8 4.53 -25.14 27.69
N ARG A 9 5.62 -24.52 28.14
CA ARG A 9 5.68 -23.07 28.37
C ARG A 9 5.53 -22.25 27.08
N LEU A 10 6.16 -22.69 25.98
CA LEU A 10 6.02 -22.02 24.68
C LEU A 10 4.57 -22.08 24.17
N ARG A 11 3.89 -23.21 24.36
CA ARG A 11 2.47 -23.34 23.97
C ARG A 11 1.56 -22.41 24.78
N LEU A 12 1.82 -22.25 26.08
CA LEU A 12 1.05 -21.32 26.92
C LEU A 12 1.28 -19.86 26.50
N LEU A 13 2.52 -19.48 26.18
CA LEU A 13 2.82 -18.13 25.68
C LEU A 13 2.12 -17.86 24.35
N GLN A 14 2.11 -18.85 23.47
CA GLN A 14 1.45 -18.71 22.17
C GLN A 14 -0.07 -18.59 22.31
N GLN A 15 -0.67 -19.34 23.24
CA GLN A 15 -2.10 -19.19 23.56
C GLN A 15 -2.44 -17.81 24.14
N ASP A 16 -1.60 -17.29 25.04
CA ASP A 16 -1.78 -15.96 25.61
C ASP A 16 -1.64 -14.85 24.55
N GLU A 17 -0.70 -15.00 23.61
CA GLU A 17 -0.55 -14.10 22.46
C GLU A 17 -1.76 -14.16 21.52
N ASP A 18 -2.28 -15.35 21.23
CA ASP A 18 -3.46 -15.54 20.38
C ASP A 18 -4.71 -14.91 21.02
N GLU A 19 -4.92 -15.13 22.32
CA GLU A 19 -6.03 -14.53 23.08
C GLU A 19 -5.91 -13.01 23.15
N ASN A 20 -4.71 -12.49 23.36
CA ASN A 20 -4.45 -11.05 23.40
C ASN A 20 -4.66 -10.39 22.03
N LEU A 21 -4.26 -11.07 20.94
CA LEU A 21 -4.54 -10.62 19.59
C LEU A 21 -6.04 -10.55 19.33
N GLU A 22 -6.79 -11.59 19.70
CA GLU A 22 -8.25 -11.64 19.53
C GLU A 22 -8.96 -10.52 20.32
N LEU A 23 -8.55 -10.27 21.56
CA LEU A 23 -9.06 -9.16 22.37
C LEU A 23 -8.74 -7.80 21.77
N SER A 24 -7.52 -7.62 21.25
CA SER A 24 -7.11 -6.39 20.57
C SER A 24 -7.92 -6.18 19.27
N THR A 25 -8.10 -7.22 18.47
CA THR A 25 -8.92 -7.17 17.25
C THR A 25 -10.39 -6.92 17.58
N HIS A 26 -10.94 -7.46 18.66
CA HIS A 26 -12.30 -7.15 19.06
C HIS A 26 -12.45 -5.70 19.58
N ALA A 27 -11.48 -5.19 20.33
CA ALA A 27 -11.52 -3.85 20.89
C ALA A 27 -11.31 -2.74 19.84
N PHE A 28 -10.41 -2.96 18.89
CA PHE A 28 -10.03 -1.96 17.88
C PHE A 28 -10.50 -2.31 16.47
N GLY A 29 -11.00 -3.51 16.23
CA GLY A 29 -11.38 -3.98 14.89
C GLY A 29 -12.47 -3.13 14.27
N ALA A 30 -13.49 -2.73 15.05
CA ALA A 30 -14.51 -1.79 14.57
C ALA A 30 -13.89 -0.44 14.18
N TYR A 31 -12.94 0.09 14.95
CA TYR A 31 -12.25 1.33 14.63
C TYR A 31 -11.39 1.20 13.36
N VAL A 32 -10.72 0.06 13.18
CA VAL A 32 -9.97 -0.26 11.95
C VAL A 32 -10.91 -0.37 10.76
N ASP A 33 -12.06 -1.04 10.90
CA ASP A 33 -13.08 -1.21 9.87
C ASP A 33 -13.69 0.14 9.47
N TYR A 34 -14.04 1.00 10.43
CA TYR A 34 -14.48 2.37 10.15
C TYR A 34 -13.42 3.20 9.44
N VAL A 35 -12.14 3.07 9.81
CA VAL A 35 -11.03 3.77 9.15
C VAL A 35 -10.77 3.21 7.74
N GLU A 36 -11.04 1.92 7.50
CA GLU A 36 -10.91 1.29 6.19
C GLU A 36 -12.12 1.57 5.29
N GLU A 37 -13.33 1.70 5.84
CA GLU A 37 -14.58 1.90 5.11
C GLU A 37 -14.86 3.38 4.77
N GLU A 38 -14.47 4.34 5.62
CA GLU A 38 -14.60 5.79 5.32
C GLU A 38 -13.65 6.26 4.21
N VAL A 39 -12.65 5.47 3.86
CA VAL A 39 -11.68 5.82 2.85
C VAL A 39 -11.86 4.88 1.67
N VAL A 40 -12.90 5.16 0.87
CA VAL A 40 -12.83 4.89 -0.58
C VAL A 40 -11.74 5.82 -1.13
N GLU A 41 -10.49 5.55 -0.75
CA GLU A 41 -9.30 6.13 -1.37
C GLU A 41 -9.40 5.67 -2.81
N SER A 42 -9.58 6.61 -3.72
CA SER A 42 -9.50 6.26 -5.13
C SER A 42 -8.17 5.55 -5.38
N GLU A 43 -8.08 4.72 -6.41
CA GLU A 43 -6.82 4.01 -6.66
C GLU A 43 -5.65 4.97 -6.91
N SER A 44 -5.91 6.25 -7.19
CA SER A 44 -4.90 7.29 -7.38
C SER A 44 -5.43 8.69 -7.02
N PRO A 45 -5.63 9.03 -5.73
CA PRO A 45 -6.23 10.30 -5.32
C PRO A 45 -5.42 11.51 -5.80
N VAL A 46 -4.10 11.36 -5.93
CA VAL A 46 -3.23 12.43 -6.44
C VAL A 46 -3.50 12.64 -7.93
N MET A 47 -3.52 11.57 -8.73
CA MET A 47 -3.79 11.69 -10.18
C MET A 47 -5.20 12.18 -10.47
N ASP A 48 -6.19 11.70 -9.72
CA ASP A 48 -7.58 12.09 -9.87
C ASP A 48 -7.77 13.58 -9.56
N SER A 49 -7.08 14.10 -8.54
CA SER A 49 -7.12 15.53 -8.22
C SER A 49 -6.61 16.40 -9.37
N PHE A 50 -5.54 15.98 -10.06
CA PHE A 50 -4.99 16.69 -11.21
C PHE A 50 -5.87 16.57 -12.45
N PHE A 51 -6.48 15.40 -12.66
CA PHE A 51 -7.46 15.21 -13.72
C PHE A 51 -8.71 16.09 -13.50
N LEU A 52 -9.21 16.19 -12.27
CA LEU A 52 -10.34 17.06 -11.95
C LEU A 52 -10.02 18.54 -12.13
N GLN A 53 -8.76 18.95 -11.91
CA GLN A 53 -8.35 20.35 -12.02
C GLN A 53 -8.24 20.86 -13.47
N GLY A 54 -7.97 19.99 -14.45
CA GLY A 54 -7.86 20.41 -15.84
C GLY A 54 -7.64 19.30 -16.86
N GLY A 55 -8.08 18.08 -16.53
CA GLY A 55 -8.09 16.90 -17.38
C GLY A 55 -6.72 16.49 -17.88
N ASN A 56 -6.71 15.88 -19.07
CA ASN A 56 -5.49 15.42 -19.74
C ASN A 56 -4.45 16.53 -19.98
N ARG A 57 -4.84 17.81 -20.02
CA ARG A 57 -3.89 18.91 -20.23
C ARG A 57 -2.97 19.09 -19.01
N VAL A 58 -3.56 19.07 -17.81
CA VAL A 58 -2.81 19.18 -16.56
C VAL A 58 -2.00 17.90 -16.32
N LEU A 59 -2.59 16.73 -16.54
CA LEU A 59 -1.87 15.45 -16.42
C LEU A 59 -0.64 15.39 -17.33
N LYS A 60 -0.78 15.71 -18.62
CA LYS A 60 0.36 15.74 -19.54
C LYS A 60 1.45 16.72 -19.14
N THR A 61 1.07 17.83 -18.52
CA THR A 61 2.05 18.82 -18.04
C THR A 61 2.88 18.26 -16.88
N MET A 62 2.29 17.40 -16.05
CA MET A 62 2.94 16.83 -14.87
C MET A 62 3.72 15.54 -15.16
N THR A 63 3.17 14.65 -16.00
CA THR A 63 3.70 13.29 -16.18
C THR A 63 4.09 12.96 -17.61
N ASN A 64 3.77 13.82 -18.59
CA ASN A 64 3.86 13.56 -20.04
C ASN A 64 2.89 12.48 -20.59
N PHE A 65 2.01 11.91 -19.76
CA PHE A 65 1.06 10.87 -20.17
C PHE A 65 -0.38 11.39 -20.14
N THR A 66 -1.25 10.88 -21.04
CA THR A 66 -2.70 10.94 -20.84
C THR A 66 -3.11 10.04 -19.67
N GLN A 67 -4.33 10.25 -19.18
CA GLN A 67 -4.98 9.34 -18.24
C GLN A 67 -4.95 7.87 -18.74
N SER A 68 -5.27 7.65 -20.01
CA SER A 68 -5.27 6.32 -20.62
C SER A 68 -3.88 5.70 -20.77
N GLU A 69 -2.85 6.49 -21.08
CA GLU A 69 -1.46 6.02 -21.14
C GLU A 69 -0.95 5.69 -19.73
N TYR A 70 -1.37 6.45 -18.73
CA TYR A 70 -1.04 6.20 -17.33
C TYR A 70 -1.69 4.91 -16.81
N GLU A 71 -2.96 4.67 -17.13
CA GLU A 71 -3.65 3.41 -16.81
C GLU A 71 -2.98 2.20 -17.48
N LEU A 72 -2.53 2.36 -18.73
CA LEU A 72 -1.75 1.33 -19.42
C LEU A 72 -0.43 1.05 -18.72
N LEU A 73 0.33 2.10 -18.36
CA LEU A 73 1.57 1.93 -17.59
C LEU A 73 1.31 1.25 -16.26
N TRP A 74 0.25 1.64 -15.54
CA TRP A 74 -0.15 1.03 -14.28
C TRP A 74 -0.36 -0.47 -14.44
N SER A 75 -1.15 -0.91 -15.42
CA SER A 75 -1.42 -2.34 -15.67
C SER A 75 -0.16 -3.18 -15.92
N ILE A 76 0.94 -2.57 -16.36
CA ILE A 76 2.22 -3.26 -16.59
C ILE A 76 2.99 -3.42 -15.29
N VAL A 77 2.99 -2.38 -14.43
CA VAL A 77 3.84 -2.32 -13.23
C VAL A 77 3.12 -2.68 -11.94
N GLU A 78 1.78 -2.81 -11.98
CA GLU A 78 0.92 -3.09 -10.84
C GLU A 78 1.38 -4.33 -10.07
N GLY A 79 1.64 -5.44 -10.78
CA GLY A 79 2.06 -6.71 -10.18
C GLY A 79 3.39 -6.61 -9.42
N ASP A 80 4.35 -5.85 -9.96
CA ASP A 80 5.67 -5.67 -9.36
C ASP A 80 5.63 -4.69 -8.18
N LEU A 81 4.79 -3.64 -8.27
CA LEU A 81 4.69 -2.61 -7.24
C LEU A 81 3.85 -3.04 -6.04
N TYR A 82 2.75 -3.78 -6.22
CA TYR A 82 1.92 -4.22 -5.09
C TYR A 82 2.70 -5.10 -4.10
N GLY A 83 3.59 -5.95 -4.60
CA GLY A 83 4.43 -6.80 -3.76
C GLY A 83 5.48 -6.04 -2.95
N VAL A 84 5.96 -4.89 -3.45
CA VAL A 84 7.06 -4.13 -2.85
C VAL A 84 6.60 -2.88 -2.10
N TRP A 85 5.43 -2.33 -2.42
CA TRP A 85 4.94 -1.06 -1.88
C TRP A 85 4.69 -1.09 -0.37
N ASN A 86 4.20 -2.22 0.14
CA ASN A 86 3.91 -2.41 1.57
C ASN A 86 5.09 -3.05 2.33
N LEU A 87 6.14 -3.49 1.64
CA LEU A 87 7.32 -4.06 2.31
C LEU A 87 8.07 -2.96 3.07
N GLY A 88 8.06 -3.03 4.40
CA GLY A 88 8.84 -2.17 5.29
C GLY A 88 8.14 -0.90 5.78
N ARG A 89 6.88 -0.64 5.39
CA ARG A 89 6.06 0.44 5.94
C ARG A 89 5.09 -0.14 6.96
N GLY A 90 5.38 0.06 8.25
CA GLY A 90 4.52 -0.37 9.38
C GLY A 90 3.15 0.31 9.48
N GLY A 91 2.68 0.95 8.41
CA GLY A 91 1.36 1.58 8.29
C GLY A 91 0.98 1.81 6.83
N LYS A 92 -0.32 1.68 6.53
CA LYS A 92 -0.89 1.98 5.21
C LYS A 92 -0.62 3.46 4.87
N SER A 93 -0.04 3.72 3.70
CA SER A 93 0.26 5.10 3.27
C SER A 93 -0.99 5.77 2.72
N LYS A 94 -1.20 7.06 3.03
CA LYS A 94 -2.27 7.92 2.46
C LYS A 94 -2.15 8.20 0.94
N THR A 95 -1.26 7.47 0.28
CA THR A 95 -0.92 7.60 -1.15
C THR A 95 -0.80 6.20 -1.67
N THR A 96 -1.45 5.91 -2.79
CA THR A 96 -1.44 4.58 -3.36
C THR A 96 -0.15 4.30 -4.11
N ALA A 97 0.14 3.03 -4.38
CA ALA A 97 1.26 2.62 -5.22
C ALA A 97 1.20 3.25 -6.63
N LYS A 98 -0.02 3.50 -7.12
CA LYS A 98 -0.32 4.19 -8.37
C LYS A 98 0.21 5.63 -8.34
N ASP A 99 -0.07 6.37 -7.27
CA ASP A 99 0.47 7.73 -7.06
C ASP A 99 2.01 7.75 -6.94
N GLY A 100 2.66 6.63 -6.62
CA GLY A 100 4.12 6.52 -6.58
C GLY A 100 4.80 6.65 -7.95
N ILE A 101 4.13 6.21 -9.02
CA ILE A 101 4.68 6.25 -10.40
C ILE A 101 4.68 7.67 -10.95
N SER A 102 3.73 8.51 -10.52
CA SER A 102 3.69 9.92 -10.94
C SER A 102 4.74 10.78 -10.21
N GLY A 103 5.35 10.25 -9.15
CA GLY A 103 6.39 10.94 -8.39
C GLY A 103 7.72 11.07 -9.17
N PRO A 104 8.40 12.23 -9.14
CA PRO A 104 9.65 12.47 -9.89
C PRO A 104 10.86 11.61 -9.44
N LYS A 105 10.71 10.73 -8.44
CA LYS A 105 11.78 9.86 -7.92
C LYS A 105 11.81 8.45 -8.55
N THR A 106 10.69 7.94 -9.07
CA THR A 106 10.61 6.59 -9.67
C THR A 106 11.12 6.56 -11.11
N PHE A 107 10.89 7.62 -11.89
CA PHE A 107 11.40 7.72 -13.27
C PHE A 107 12.93 7.75 -13.39
N ARG A 108 13.65 8.17 -12.34
CA ARG A 108 15.12 8.19 -12.36
C ARG A 108 15.75 6.79 -12.37
N HIS A 109 15.04 5.76 -11.89
CA HIS A 109 15.53 4.39 -11.85
C HIS A 109 15.12 3.56 -13.08
N LEU A 110 14.04 3.93 -13.77
CA LEU A 110 13.63 3.29 -15.03
C LEU A 110 14.45 3.74 -16.25
N GLY A 111 15.16 4.87 -16.14
CA GLY A 111 16.07 5.37 -17.16
C GLY A 111 17.47 4.74 -17.19
N GLN A 112 17.79 3.79 -16.29
CA GLN A 112 19.12 3.14 -16.24
C GLN A 112 19.13 1.67 -16.74
N ALA A 113 17.99 1.12 -17.18
CA ALA A 113 17.92 -0.23 -17.75
C ALA A 113 18.11 -0.28 -19.28
N ARG A 114 18.80 0.70 -19.86
CA ARG A 114 19.32 0.63 -21.24
C ARG A 114 20.73 1.20 -21.31
N CYS A 115 21.70 0.30 -21.14
CA CYS A 115 22.96 0.22 -21.86
C CYS A 115 23.40 -1.25 -21.81
#